data_AF-A0AAV9R3V8-F1
#
_entry.id   AF-A0AAV9R3V8-F1
#
_cell.length_a   1.000
_cell.length_b   1.000
_cell.length_c   1.000
_cell.angle_alpha   90.00
_cell.angle_beta   90.00
_cell.angle_gamma   90.00
#
_symmetry.space_group_name_H-M   'P 1'
#
loop_
_entity.id
_entity.type
_entity.pdbx_description
1 polymer ?
#
loop_
_entity_poly.entity_id
_entity_poly.type
_entity_poly.pdbx_seq_one_letter_code
_entity_poly.pdbx_strand_id
1 'polypeptide(L)'
;MAYWTDSVIVCHPRHFCDESERFLSDVLLPNLVWHAGRTAAAVRTSALSCLLALLHGGAITDGQLLCLEERLSPLVFSALEEDSQMSRLLACRSLSATLELIGTSLHHEALNKIYPELLKRLDDSSEEVRSVAMQAVGLWLSSLTKDYNPELCAPHLQLLFQQLLLHLDDPDSSVQDQVLEVLKKGSSLHPSLLQREAEAVRDKQRSPLHCDLLLQHISTLPTQTLQH
;
A
#
# COMPACT_ATOMS: atom_id res chain seq x y z
N MET A 1 -51.45 -30.02 -4.41
CA MET A 1 -50.54 -29.22 -5.24
C MET A 1 -50.21 -27.95 -4.49
N ALA A 2 -49.09 -27.93 -3.78
CA ALA A 2 -48.57 -26.73 -3.14
C ALA A 2 -47.48 -26.17 -4.06
N TYR A 3 -47.70 -24.96 -4.56
CA TYR A 3 -46.73 -24.22 -5.34
C TYR A 3 -45.71 -23.61 -4.38
N TRP A 4 -44.47 -24.11 -4.41
CA TRP A 4 -43.33 -23.40 -3.83
C TRP A 4 -42.91 -22.33 -4.83
N THR A 5 -43.10 -21.06 -4.48
CA THR A 5 -42.48 -19.94 -5.18
C THR A 5 -41.04 -19.84 -4.70
N ASP A 6 -40.11 -20.26 -5.55
CA ASP A 6 -38.69 -19.93 -5.43
C ASP A 6 -38.50 -18.42 -5.52
N SER A 7 -38.49 -17.75 -4.37
CA SER A 7 -37.95 -16.39 -4.25
C SER A 7 -36.46 -16.48 -4.01
N VAL A 8 -35.71 -16.92 -5.04
CA VAL A 8 -34.30 -16.55 -5.12
C VAL A 8 -34.30 -15.05 -5.40
N ILE A 9 -33.97 -14.26 -4.39
CA ILE A 9 -33.70 -12.84 -4.59
C ILE A 9 -32.50 -12.77 -5.53
N VAL A 10 -32.77 -12.57 -6.82
CA VAL A 10 -31.75 -12.17 -7.78
C VAL A 10 -31.42 -10.72 -7.44
N CYS A 11 -30.48 -10.53 -6.51
CA CYS A 11 -29.89 -9.23 -6.29
C CYS A 11 -29.30 -8.79 -7.63
N HIS A 12 -29.92 -7.79 -8.25
CA HIS A 12 -29.35 -7.20 -9.45
C HIS A 12 -28.01 -6.58 -9.04
N PRO A 13 -26.94 -6.70 -9.83
CA PRO A 13 -25.60 -6.24 -9.44
C PRO A 13 -25.56 -4.81 -8.89
N ARG A 14 -26.43 -3.92 -9.40
CA ARG A 14 -26.57 -2.54 -8.92
C ARG A 14 -27.12 -2.42 -7.50
N HIS A 15 -28.10 -3.25 -7.12
CA HIS A 15 -28.67 -3.38 -5.77
C HIS A 15 -27.79 -4.21 -4.81
N PHE A 16 -26.52 -4.42 -5.16
CA PHE A 16 -25.55 -4.93 -4.20
C PHE A 16 -24.41 -3.94 -4.05
N CYS A 17 -24.05 -3.23 -5.13
CA CYS A 17 -23.11 -2.11 -5.09
C CYS A 17 -23.59 -0.97 -4.17
N ASP A 18 -24.86 -0.55 -4.26
CA ASP A 18 -25.37 0.57 -3.43
C ASP A 18 -25.37 0.21 -1.93
N GLU A 19 -25.72 -1.04 -1.61
CA GLU A 19 -25.77 -1.59 -0.27
C GLU A 19 -24.36 -1.79 0.29
N SER A 20 -23.39 -2.13 -0.55
CA SER A 20 -21.98 -2.26 -0.19
C SER A 20 -21.36 -0.92 0.17
N GLU A 21 -21.70 0.15 -0.56
CA GLU A 21 -21.27 1.51 -0.24
C GLU A 21 -21.87 1.99 1.09
N ARG A 22 -23.16 1.73 1.33
CA ARG A 22 -23.81 2.01 2.63
C ARG A 22 -23.19 1.17 3.75
N PHE A 23 -22.93 -0.10 3.51
CA PHE A 23 -22.28 -0.97 4.50
C PHE A 23 -20.89 -0.45 4.86
N LEU A 24 -20.08 -0.06 3.88
CA LEU A 24 -18.78 0.56 4.14
C LEU A 24 -18.97 1.84 4.96
N SER A 25 -19.78 2.78 4.47
CA SER A 25 -19.89 4.13 5.04
C SER A 25 -20.60 4.21 6.40
N ASP A 26 -21.67 3.44 6.60
CA ASP A 26 -22.54 3.50 7.78
C ASP A 26 -22.21 2.44 8.83
N VAL A 27 -21.55 1.33 8.44
CA VAL A 27 -21.22 0.23 9.35
C VAL A 27 -19.72 0.12 9.57
N LEU A 28 -18.91 0.01 8.51
CA LEU A 28 -17.48 -0.25 8.68
C LEU A 28 -16.70 0.98 9.16
N LEU A 29 -16.86 2.14 8.50
CA LEU A 29 -16.08 3.34 8.86
C LEU A 29 -16.25 3.74 10.34
N PRO A 30 -17.47 3.79 10.93
CA PRO A 30 -17.62 4.11 12.35
C PRO A 30 -16.92 3.10 13.27
N ASN A 31 -16.88 1.83 12.89
CA ASN A 31 -16.24 0.76 13.66
C ASN A 31 -14.71 0.70 13.46
N LEU A 32 -14.15 1.46 12.52
CA LEU A 32 -12.70 1.63 12.37
C LEU A 32 -12.15 2.79 13.21
N VAL A 33 -13.01 3.67 13.74
CA VAL A 33 -12.60 4.80 14.58
C VAL A 33 -11.93 4.29 15.85
N TRP A 34 -10.74 4.83 16.15
CA TRP A 34 -9.98 4.44 17.32
C TRP A 34 -10.71 4.83 18.62
N HIS A 35 -10.79 3.87 19.52
CA HIS A 35 -11.29 4.00 20.89
C HIS A 35 -10.45 3.11 21.80
N ALA A 36 -10.20 3.58 23.01
CA ALA A 36 -9.42 2.85 23.99
C ALA A 36 -10.13 1.56 24.46
N GLY A 37 -9.34 0.53 24.79
CA GLY A 37 -9.80 -0.71 25.41
C GLY A 37 -9.85 -1.91 24.45
N ARG A 38 -9.69 -3.10 25.02
CA ARG A 38 -9.55 -4.36 24.25
C ARG A 38 -10.77 -4.71 23.42
N THR A 39 -11.98 -4.44 23.92
CA THR A 39 -13.21 -4.68 23.16
C THR A 39 -13.27 -3.81 21.91
N ALA A 40 -12.94 -2.53 22.04
CA ALA A 40 -12.92 -1.62 20.90
C ALA A 40 -11.83 -1.99 19.88
N ALA A 41 -10.65 -2.42 20.35
CA ALA A 41 -9.60 -2.93 19.48
C ALA A 41 -10.06 -4.18 18.69
N ALA A 42 -10.73 -5.13 19.35
CA ALA A 42 -11.27 -6.32 18.69
C ALA A 42 -12.33 -5.97 17.64
N VAL A 43 -13.23 -5.01 17.94
CA VAL A 43 -14.21 -4.50 16.97
C VAL A 43 -13.51 -3.91 15.74
N ARG A 44 -12.44 -3.11 15.93
CA ARG A 44 -11.65 -2.58 14.81
C ARG A 44 -10.98 -3.68 13.99
N THR A 45 -10.40 -4.70 14.63
CA THR A 45 -9.83 -5.85 13.90
C THR A 45 -10.90 -6.56 13.06
N SER A 46 -12.11 -6.76 13.61
CA SER A 46 -13.22 -7.33 12.84
C SER A 46 -13.66 -6.43 11.69
N ALA A 47 -13.74 -5.12 11.90
CA ALA A 47 -14.08 -4.15 10.86
C ALA A 47 -13.03 -4.13 9.73
N LEU A 48 -11.73 -4.21 10.05
CA LEU A 48 -10.65 -4.34 9.06
C LEU A 48 -10.75 -5.64 8.26
N SER A 49 -11.11 -6.75 8.91
CA SER A 49 -11.33 -8.02 8.22
C SER A 49 -12.52 -7.92 7.25
N CYS A 50 -13.60 -7.25 7.64
CA CYS A 50 -14.75 -7.01 6.77
C CYS A 50 -14.41 -6.06 5.62
N LEU A 51 -13.63 -5.01 5.88
CA LEU A 51 -13.13 -4.10 4.85
C LEU A 51 -12.32 -4.86 3.80
N LEU A 52 -11.35 -5.67 4.23
CA LEU A 52 -10.52 -6.45 3.31
C LEU A 52 -11.35 -7.43 2.48
N ALA A 53 -12.34 -8.10 3.10
CA ALA A 53 -13.26 -8.97 2.38
C ALA A 53 -14.11 -8.20 1.35
N LEU A 54 -14.54 -6.97 1.67
CA LEU A 54 -15.29 -6.12 0.76
C LEU A 54 -14.44 -5.70 -0.45
N LEU A 55 -13.18 -5.31 -0.21
CA LEU A 55 -12.23 -4.89 -1.24
C LEU A 55 -11.91 -6.04 -2.21
N HIS A 56 -11.64 -7.25 -1.70
CA HIS A 56 -11.37 -8.41 -2.55
C HIS A 56 -12.63 -9.01 -3.20
N GLY A 57 -13.80 -8.82 -2.58
CA GLY A 57 -15.05 -9.44 -3.02
C GLY A 57 -15.68 -8.79 -4.26
N GLY A 58 -15.15 -7.67 -4.75
CA GLY A 58 -15.70 -6.93 -5.89
C GLY A 58 -17.10 -6.34 -5.62
N ALA A 59 -17.48 -6.26 -4.35
CA ALA A 59 -18.80 -5.77 -3.91
C ALA A 59 -18.88 -4.24 -4.00
N ILE A 60 -17.75 -3.57 -3.79
CA ILE A 60 -17.58 -2.13 -4.00
C ILE A 60 -16.91 -1.89 -5.36
N THR A 61 -17.45 -0.95 -6.14
CA THR A 61 -16.83 -0.56 -7.41
C THR A 61 -15.68 0.42 -7.18
N ASP A 62 -14.73 0.47 -8.12
CA ASP A 62 -13.60 1.40 -8.10
C ASP A 62 -14.05 2.86 -7.92
N GLY A 63 -15.13 3.26 -8.61
CA GLY A 63 -15.68 4.62 -8.51
C GLY A 63 -16.25 4.93 -7.11
N GLN A 64 -16.92 3.97 -6.47
CA GLN A 64 -17.43 4.14 -5.11
C GLN A 64 -16.29 4.20 -4.09
N LEU A 65 -15.28 3.34 -4.25
CA LEU A 65 -14.11 3.34 -3.39
C LEU A 65 -13.34 4.66 -3.52
N LEU A 66 -13.18 5.18 -4.74
CA LEU A 66 -12.54 6.46 -5.00
C LEU A 66 -13.27 7.63 -4.31
N CYS A 67 -14.61 7.64 -4.34
CA CYS A 67 -15.42 8.64 -3.64
C CYS A 67 -15.29 8.56 -2.10
N LEU A 68 -14.95 7.39 -1.56
CA LEU A 68 -14.84 7.16 -0.12
C LEU A 68 -13.39 7.20 0.40
N GLU A 69 -12.40 7.25 -0.49
CA GLU A 69 -10.98 7.13 -0.13
C GLU A 69 -10.56 8.16 0.91
N GLU A 70 -10.93 9.43 0.75
CA GLU A 70 -10.57 10.51 1.69
C GLU A 70 -11.10 10.26 3.11
N ARG A 71 -12.24 9.57 3.25
CA ARG A 71 -12.81 9.17 4.55
C ARG A 71 -12.21 7.88 5.08
N LEU A 72 -11.84 6.96 4.19
CA LEU A 72 -11.31 5.64 4.54
C LEU A 72 -9.85 5.71 4.99
N SER A 73 -9.01 6.42 4.24
CA SER A 73 -7.56 6.46 4.44
C SER A 73 -7.14 6.85 5.86
N PRO A 74 -7.66 7.92 6.49
CA PRO A 74 -7.29 8.28 7.86
C PRO A 74 -7.59 7.17 8.89
N LEU A 75 -8.65 6.39 8.66
CA LEU A 75 -9.04 5.29 9.55
C LEU A 75 -8.12 4.09 9.38
N VAL A 76 -7.75 3.77 8.13
CA VAL A 76 -6.79 2.70 7.85
C VAL A 76 -5.39 3.08 8.33
N PHE A 77 -4.98 4.35 8.20
CA PHE A 77 -3.72 4.85 8.76
C PHE A 77 -3.69 4.73 10.28
N SER A 78 -4.79 5.10 10.96
CA SER A 78 -4.90 4.88 12.41
C SER A 78 -4.79 3.41 12.78
N ALA A 79 -5.31 2.50 11.96
CA ALA A 79 -5.25 1.06 12.19
C ALA A 79 -3.86 0.45 11.95
N LEU A 80 -3.01 1.09 11.14
CA LEU A 80 -1.60 0.69 11.00
C LEU A 80 -0.86 0.80 12.34
N GLU A 81 -1.27 1.68 13.25
CA GLU A 81 -0.62 1.93 14.55
C GLU A 81 -1.23 1.13 15.72
N GLU A 82 -2.07 0.13 15.45
CA GLU A 82 -2.64 -0.73 16.48
C GLU A 82 -1.60 -1.63 17.18
N ASP A 83 -1.77 -1.88 18.49
CA ASP A 83 -0.91 -2.80 19.24
C ASP A 83 -0.97 -4.23 18.68
N SER A 84 -2.13 -4.62 18.15
CA SER A 84 -2.37 -5.93 17.58
C SER A 84 -1.67 -6.10 16.22
N GLN A 85 -0.73 -7.05 16.13
CA GLN A 85 -0.11 -7.44 14.86
C GLN A 85 -1.16 -7.74 13.78
N MET A 86 -2.25 -8.44 14.13
CA MET A 86 -3.31 -8.79 13.17
C MET A 86 -4.00 -7.54 12.62
N SER A 87 -4.27 -6.53 13.45
CA SER A 87 -4.85 -5.27 12.98
C SER A 87 -3.92 -4.56 12.01
N ARG A 88 -2.63 -4.44 12.36
CA ARG A 88 -1.64 -3.80 11.47
C ARG A 88 -1.52 -4.53 10.14
N LEU A 89 -1.49 -5.86 10.17
CA LEU A 89 -1.45 -6.71 8.99
C LEU A 89 -2.67 -6.49 8.09
N LEU A 90 -3.88 -6.51 8.66
CA LEU A 90 -5.12 -6.28 7.92
C LEU A 90 -5.21 -4.86 7.35
N ALA A 91 -4.68 -3.87 8.08
CA ALA A 91 -4.58 -2.49 7.59
C ALA A 91 -3.62 -2.38 6.40
N CYS A 92 -2.42 -2.98 6.47
CA CYS A 92 -1.51 -3.04 5.33
C CYS A 92 -2.15 -3.72 4.11
N ARG A 93 -2.82 -4.87 4.31
CA ARG A 93 -3.54 -5.58 3.23
C ARG A 93 -4.68 -4.74 2.64
N SER A 94 -5.39 -3.99 3.46
CA SER A 94 -6.46 -3.10 3.00
C SER A 94 -5.92 -1.96 2.14
N LEU A 95 -4.75 -1.39 2.50
CA LEU A 95 -4.07 -0.41 1.65
C LEU A 95 -3.56 -1.03 0.35
N SER A 96 -2.99 -2.24 0.39
CA SER A 96 -2.61 -2.96 -0.84
C SER A 96 -3.80 -3.13 -1.78
N ALA A 97 -4.92 -3.66 -1.28
CA ALA A 97 -6.12 -3.84 -2.08
C ALA A 97 -6.69 -2.53 -2.60
N THR A 98 -6.62 -1.45 -1.82
CA THR A 98 -7.05 -0.11 -2.27
C THR A 98 -6.16 0.39 -3.40
N LEU A 99 -4.83 0.25 -3.29
CA LEU A 99 -3.88 0.65 -4.34
C LEU A 99 -4.04 -0.20 -5.61
N GLU A 100 -4.34 -1.49 -5.49
CA GLU A 100 -4.63 -2.36 -6.63
C GLU A 100 -5.90 -1.93 -7.39
N LEU A 101 -6.96 -1.58 -6.66
CA LEU A 101 -8.25 -1.22 -7.26
C LEU A 101 -8.24 0.20 -7.86
N ILE A 102 -7.74 1.18 -7.10
CA ILE A 102 -7.90 2.59 -7.46
C ILE A 102 -6.61 3.40 -7.50
N GLY A 103 -5.45 2.79 -7.24
CA GLY A 103 -4.18 3.51 -7.07
C GLY A 103 -3.82 4.43 -8.23
N THR A 104 -3.99 3.97 -9.48
CA THR A 104 -3.72 4.78 -10.69
C THR A 104 -4.76 5.88 -10.95
N SER A 105 -5.90 5.84 -10.25
CA SER A 105 -6.95 6.86 -10.29
C SER A 105 -6.85 7.86 -9.13
N LEU A 106 -5.95 7.63 -8.17
CA LEU A 106 -5.72 8.54 -7.06
C LEU A 106 -4.92 9.77 -7.49
N HIS A 107 -5.26 10.91 -6.87
CA HIS A 107 -4.45 12.11 -6.98
C HIS A 107 -3.08 11.89 -6.32
N HIS A 108 -2.02 12.50 -6.87
CA HIS A 108 -0.68 12.37 -6.30
C HIS A 108 -0.58 12.83 -4.84
N GLU A 109 -1.42 13.79 -4.42
CA GLU A 109 -1.47 14.21 -3.02
C GLU A 109 -1.94 13.07 -2.08
N ALA A 110 -2.96 12.30 -2.49
CA ALA A 110 -3.42 11.14 -1.73
C ALA A 110 -2.34 10.05 -1.69
N LEU A 111 -1.73 9.74 -2.83
CA LEU A 111 -0.59 8.81 -2.91
C LEU A 111 0.57 9.26 -2.00
N ASN A 112 0.91 10.56 -1.98
CA ASN A 112 1.98 11.11 -1.16
C ASN A 112 1.65 11.11 0.35
N LYS A 113 0.38 10.92 0.74
CA LYS A 113 -0.04 10.65 2.12
C LYS A 113 0.03 9.17 2.49
N ILE A 114 -0.12 8.26 1.52
CA ILE A 114 -0.14 6.81 1.76
C ILE A 114 1.26 6.24 2.01
N TYR A 115 2.23 6.51 1.13
CA TYR A 115 3.53 5.83 1.22
C TYR A 115 4.29 6.09 2.53
N PRO A 116 4.26 7.27 3.17
CA PRO A 116 4.99 7.48 4.41
C PRO A 116 4.43 6.61 5.55
N GLU A 117 3.11 6.37 5.58
CA GLU A 117 2.47 5.50 6.55
C GLU A 117 2.85 4.03 6.34
N LEU A 118 3.01 3.60 5.08
CA LEU A 118 3.54 2.26 4.76
C LEU A 118 5.01 2.11 5.14
N LEU A 119 5.84 3.15 4.92
CA LEU A 119 7.25 3.12 5.30
C LEU A 119 7.45 2.92 6.80
N LYS A 120 6.61 3.53 7.64
CA LYS A 120 6.64 3.30 9.10
C LYS A 120 6.39 1.84 9.50
N ARG A 121 5.83 1.00 8.62
CA ARG A 121 5.61 -0.43 8.88
C ARG A 121 6.76 -1.32 8.44
N LEU A 122 7.78 -0.75 7.78
CA LEU A 122 9.04 -1.46 7.54
C LEU A 122 9.89 -1.59 8.81
N ASP A 123 9.59 -0.84 9.88
CA ASP A 123 10.20 -1.01 11.21
C ASP A 123 9.38 -1.92 12.13
N ASP A 124 8.38 -2.65 11.61
CA ASP A 124 7.54 -3.52 12.44
C ASP A 124 8.33 -4.72 13.00
N SER A 125 8.04 -5.07 14.25
CA SER A 125 8.53 -6.28 14.90
C SER A 125 8.19 -7.57 14.13
N SER A 126 7.06 -7.60 13.41
CA SER A 126 6.60 -8.75 12.66
C SER A 126 7.10 -8.70 11.21
N GLU A 127 7.84 -9.72 10.80
CA GLU A 127 8.28 -9.87 9.40
C GLU A 127 7.11 -9.92 8.42
N GLU A 128 5.97 -10.50 8.82
CA GLU A 128 4.78 -10.58 7.96
C GLU A 128 4.21 -9.18 7.69
N VAL A 129 4.18 -8.32 8.72
CA VAL A 129 3.73 -6.93 8.55
C VAL A 129 4.72 -6.15 7.68
N ARG A 130 6.03 -6.31 7.91
CA ARG A 130 7.07 -5.68 7.07
C ARG A 130 6.94 -6.10 5.61
N SER A 131 6.75 -7.39 5.34
CA SER A 131 6.59 -7.92 3.98
C SER A 131 5.34 -7.38 3.28
N VAL A 132 4.17 -7.37 3.95
CA VAL A 132 2.95 -6.83 3.33
C VAL A 132 3.06 -5.32 3.12
N ALA A 133 3.67 -4.58 4.05
CA ALA A 133 3.94 -3.16 3.86
C ALA A 133 4.86 -2.92 2.65
N MET A 134 5.88 -3.76 2.46
CA MET A 134 6.76 -3.66 1.31
C MET A 134 6.04 -3.93 -0.02
N GLN A 135 5.14 -4.92 -0.05
CA GLN A 135 4.28 -5.17 -1.21
C GLN A 135 3.39 -3.95 -1.50
N ALA A 136 2.78 -3.35 -0.48
CA ALA A 136 1.97 -2.14 -0.62
C ALA A 136 2.76 -0.95 -1.18
N VAL A 137 4.02 -0.76 -0.77
CA VAL A 137 4.90 0.26 -1.36
C VAL A 137 5.21 -0.05 -2.83
N GLY A 138 5.39 -1.32 -3.19
CA GLY A 138 5.52 -1.75 -4.58
C GLY A 138 4.28 -1.42 -5.43
N LEU A 139 3.09 -1.56 -4.86
CA LEU A 139 1.81 -1.17 -5.50
C LEU A 139 1.69 0.35 -5.61
N TRP A 140 2.12 1.09 -4.59
CA TRP A 140 2.19 2.54 -4.62
C TRP A 140 3.07 3.03 -5.77
N LEU A 141 4.27 2.45 -5.95
CA LEU A 141 5.14 2.77 -7.10
C LEU A 141 4.44 2.49 -8.43
N SER A 142 3.68 1.40 -8.51
CA SER A 142 2.89 1.03 -9.68
C SER A 142 1.73 2.00 -9.97
N SER A 143 1.29 2.72 -8.94
CA SER A 143 0.18 3.68 -9.01
C SER A 143 0.62 5.04 -9.55
N LEU A 144 1.93 5.31 -9.58
CA LEU A 144 2.48 6.54 -10.13
C LEU A 144 2.33 6.52 -11.65
N THR A 145 1.40 7.32 -12.15
CA THR A 145 1.12 7.43 -13.59
C THR A 145 2.09 8.40 -14.26
N LYS A 146 1.99 8.52 -15.59
CA LYS A 146 2.79 9.46 -16.40
C LYS A 146 2.67 10.93 -15.96
N ASP A 147 1.61 11.28 -15.23
CA ASP A 147 1.39 12.64 -14.76
C ASP A 147 2.21 12.94 -13.49
N TYR A 148 2.77 11.91 -12.84
CA TYR A 148 3.67 12.05 -11.71
C TYR A 148 5.03 12.55 -12.20
N ASN A 149 5.30 13.84 -11.99
CA ASN A 149 6.57 14.45 -12.39
C ASN A 149 7.67 14.06 -11.37
N PRO A 150 8.68 13.24 -11.75
CA PRO A 150 9.70 12.77 -10.83
C PRO A 150 10.63 13.88 -10.31
N GLU A 151 10.81 14.97 -11.08
CA GLU A 151 11.65 16.11 -10.69
C GLU A 151 10.94 16.97 -9.64
N LEU A 152 9.66 17.26 -9.85
CA LEU A 152 8.86 18.00 -8.86
C LEU A 152 8.65 17.19 -7.58
N CYS A 153 8.56 15.86 -7.71
CA CYS A 153 8.36 14.95 -6.57
C CYS A 153 9.67 14.33 -6.07
N ALA A 154 10.83 14.83 -6.51
CA ALA A 154 12.14 14.28 -6.13
C ALA A 154 12.35 14.18 -4.61
N PRO A 155 11.88 15.12 -3.75
CA PRO A 155 11.98 14.95 -2.30
C PRO A 155 11.23 13.73 -1.76
N HIS A 156 10.06 13.40 -2.32
CA HIS A 156 9.29 12.22 -1.93
C HIS A 156 10.02 10.94 -2.36
N LEU A 157 10.50 10.89 -3.59
CA LEU A 157 11.27 9.76 -4.11
C LEU A 157 12.59 9.57 -3.37
N GLN A 158 13.29 10.65 -3.04
CA GLN A 158 14.53 10.61 -2.27
C GLN A 158 14.28 10.03 -0.88
N LEU A 159 13.24 10.50 -0.17
CA LEU A 159 12.87 9.93 1.13
C LEU A 159 12.56 8.44 1.01
N LEU A 160 11.73 8.06 0.04
CA LEU A 160 11.40 6.66 -0.21
C LEU A 160 12.66 5.82 -0.41
N PHE A 161 13.53 6.21 -1.34
CA PHE A 161 14.75 5.46 -1.66
C PHE A 161 15.68 5.36 -0.46
N GLN A 162 15.88 6.44 0.28
CA GLN A 162 16.69 6.43 1.49
C GLN A 162 16.15 5.44 2.52
N GLN A 163 14.84 5.43 2.77
CA GLN A 163 14.24 4.47 3.71
C GLN A 163 14.38 3.04 3.20
N LEU A 164 14.04 2.75 1.93
CA LEU A 164 14.16 1.40 1.37
C LEU A 164 15.60 0.89 1.39
N LEU A 165 16.59 1.74 1.09
CA LEU A 165 17.99 1.35 1.14
C LEU A 165 18.45 0.93 2.55
N LEU A 166 17.85 1.45 3.63
CA LEU A 166 18.12 0.96 4.99
C LEU A 166 17.62 -0.47 5.19
N HIS A 167 16.50 -0.83 4.57
CA HIS A 167 15.90 -2.16 4.68
C HIS A 167 16.54 -3.22 3.76
N LEU A 168 17.56 -2.86 2.98
CA LEU A 168 18.45 -3.87 2.35
C LEU A 168 19.25 -4.67 3.40
N ASP A 169 19.32 -4.16 4.63
CA ASP A 169 19.94 -4.81 5.81
C ASP A 169 18.89 -5.39 6.80
N ASP A 170 17.62 -5.57 6.38
CA ASP A 170 16.57 -6.19 7.21
C ASP A 170 17.04 -7.54 7.80
N PRO A 171 16.71 -7.90 9.05
CA PRO A 171 17.11 -9.20 9.58
C PRO A 171 16.56 -10.41 8.80
N ASP A 172 15.45 -10.25 8.07
CA ASP A 172 14.85 -11.30 7.25
C ASP A 172 15.27 -11.18 5.78
N SER A 173 15.82 -12.26 5.21
CA SER A 173 16.30 -12.25 3.83
C SER A 173 15.18 -12.13 2.80
N SER A 174 13.97 -12.63 3.10
CA SER A 174 12.84 -12.48 2.17
C SER A 174 12.38 -11.02 2.09
N VAL A 175 12.45 -10.27 3.19
CA VAL A 175 12.22 -8.83 3.19
C VAL A 175 13.33 -8.11 2.40
N GLN A 176 14.60 -8.46 2.58
CA GLN A 176 15.71 -7.90 1.80
C GLN A 176 15.48 -8.07 0.28
N ASP A 177 15.10 -9.28 -0.15
CA ASP A 177 14.80 -9.58 -1.56
C ASP A 177 13.64 -8.71 -2.08
N GLN A 178 12.57 -8.56 -1.30
CA GLN A 178 11.42 -7.71 -1.66
C GLN A 178 11.83 -6.24 -1.80
N VAL A 179 12.63 -5.73 -0.87
CA VAL A 179 13.16 -4.36 -0.91
C VAL A 179 13.98 -4.14 -2.17
N LEU A 180 14.87 -5.08 -2.52
CA LEU A 180 15.67 -4.99 -3.74
C LEU A 180 14.78 -4.92 -4.99
N GLU A 181 13.76 -5.77 -5.11
CA GLU A 181 12.86 -5.77 -6.26
C GLU A 181 12.04 -4.47 -6.36
N VAL A 182 11.59 -3.93 -5.23
CA VAL A 182 10.91 -2.62 -5.18
C VAL A 182 11.85 -1.48 -5.59
N LEU A 183 13.11 -1.49 -5.13
CA LEU A 183 14.12 -0.50 -5.53
C LEU A 183 14.45 -0.60 -7.03
N LYS A 184 14.59 -1.80 -7.58
CA LYS A 184 14.76 -2.01 -9.03
C LYS A 184 13.59 -1.44 -9.82
N LYS A 185 12.35 -1.69 -9.38
CA LYS A 185 11.16 -1.09 -10.01
C LYS A 185 11.19 0.44 -9.93
N GLY A 186 11.47 0.99 -8.74
CA GLY A 186 11.56 2.43 -8.50
C GLY A 186 12.67 3.12 -9.28
N SER A 187 13.73 2.40 -9.64
CA SER A 187 14.84 2.93 -10.44
C SER A 187 14.42 3.49 -11.79
N SER A 188 13.33 2.97 -12.38
CA SER A 188 12.79 3.47 -13.65
C SER A 188 12.20 4.89 -13.56
N LEU A 189 11.80 5.33 -12.35
CA LEU A 189 11.19 6.64 -12.14
C LEU A 189 12.24 7.75 -12.06
N HIS A 190 13.36 7.49 -11.37
CA HIS A 190 14.42 8.47 -11.20
C HIS A 190 15.79 7.78 -11.02
N PRO A 191 16.38 7.24 -12.10
CA PRO A 191 17.57 6.38 -12.03
C PRO A 191 18.78 7.06 -11.38
N SER A 192 19.05 8.31 -11.76
CA SER A 192 20.19 9.10 -11.27
C SER A 192 20.10 9.40 -9.77
N LEU A 193 18.89 9.69 -9.28
CA LEU A 193 18.65 9.92 -7.86
C LEU A 193 18.91 8.64 -7.07
N LEU A 194 18.28 7.52 -7.46
CA LEU A 194 18.46 6.26 -6.74
C LEU A 194 19.90 5.76 -6.80
N GLN A 195 20.58 5.90 -7.94
CA GLN A 195 22.00 5.57 -8.05
C GLN A 195 22.84 6.34 -7.02
N ARG A 196 22.67 7.67 -6.93
CA ARG A 196 23.39 8.51 -5.98
C ARG A 196 23.12 8.10 -4.54
N GLU A 197 21.86 7.85 -4.18
CA GLU A 197 21.50 7.44 -2.82
C GLU A 197 22.08 6.05 -2.49
N ALA A 198 22.05 5.10 -3.43
CA ALA A 198 22.62 3.75 -3.25
C ALA A 198 24.14 3.79 -3.09
N GLU A 199 24.86 4.56 -3.92
CA GLU A 199 26.31 4.76 -3.80
C GLU A 199 26.68 5.37 -2.43
N ALA A 200 25.88 6.32 -1.93
CA ALA A 200 26.14 7.01 -0.66
C ALA A 200 26.01 6.12 0.59
N VAL A 201 25.30 4.98 0.49
CA VAL A 201 25.06 4.05 1.60
C VAL A 201 25.72 2.70 1.42
N ARG A 202 26.20 2.35 0.22
CA ARG A 202 26.79 1.05 -0.13
C ARG A 202 27.77 0.53 0.92
N ASP A 203 28.77 1.34 1.27
CA ASP A 203 29.84 0.93 2.19
C ASP A 203 29.44 1.00 3.68
N LYS A 204 28.21 1.46 3.96
CA LYS A 204 27.62 1.54 5.31
C LYS A 204 26.71 0.35 5.62
N GLN A 205 26.30 -0.41 4.61
CA GLN A 205 25.48 -1.62 4.76
C GLN A 205 26.29 -2.74 5.44
N ARG A 206 25.61 -3.70 6.07
CA ARG A 206 26.25 -4.92 6.60
C ARG A 206 26.90 -5.74 5.50
N SER A 207 26.30 -5.72 4.31
CA SER A 207 26.84 -6.34 3.10
C SER A 207 26.59 -5.44 1.88
N PRO A 208 27.58 -5.21 1.01
CA PRO A 208 27.40 -4.40 -0.19
C PRO A 208 26.60 -5.14 -1.29
N LEU A 209 26.34 -6.44 -1.14
CA LEU A 209 25.80 -7.30 -2.19
C LEU A 209 24.50 -6.77 -2.83
N HIS A 210 23.50 -6.42 -2.03
CA HIS A 210 22.22 -5.94 -2.57
C HIS A 210 22.34 -4.56 -3.21
N CYS A 211 23.19 -3.68 -2.66
CA CYS A 211 23.51 -2.40 -3.30
C CYS A 211 24.23 -2.60 -4.64
N ASP A 212 25.17 -3.55 -4.72
CA ASP A 212 25.88 -3.87 -5.97
C ASP A 212 24.92 -4.40 -7.04
N LEU A 213 24.01 -5.31 -6.66
CA LEU A 213 22.97 -5.82 -7.56
C LEU A 213 22.03 -4.71 -8.05
N LEU A 214 21.67 -3.77 -7.18
CA LEU A 214 20.85 -2.62 -7.54
C LEU A 214 21.58 -1.68 -8.51
N LEU A 215 22.83 -1.31 -8.21
CA LEU A 215 23.65 -0.45 -9.06
C LEU A 215 23.91 -1.09 -10.43
N GLN A 216 24.16 -2.41 -10.46
CA GLN A 216 24.27 -3.16 -11.70
C GLN A 216 22.97 -3.07 -12.50
N HIS A 217 21.80 -3.26 -11.88
CA HIS A 217 20.52 -3.11 -12.55
C HIS A 217 20.33 -1.70 -13.14
N ILE A 218 20.61 -0.65 -12.36
CA ILE A 218 20.49 0.74 -12.81
C ILE A 218 21.37 1.01 -14.03
N SER A 219 22.60 0.47 -14.05
CA SER A 219 23.53 0.64 -15.18
C SER A 219 23.03 0.03 -16.50
N THR A 220 22.09 -0.92 -16.44
CA THR A 220 21.48 -1.55 -17.63
C THR A 220 20.27 -0.80 -18.16
N LEU A 221 19.77 0.21 -17.44
CA LEU A 221 18.63 1.00 -17.89
C LEU A 221 19.00 1.89 -19.08
N PRO A 222 18.08 2.13 -20.03
CA PRO A 222 18.32 3.09 -21.10
C PRO A 222 18.54 4.48 -20.51
N THR A 223 19.66 5.13 -20.82
CA THR A 223 19.86 6.54 -20.51
C THR A 223 18.79 7.33 -21.24
N GLN A 224 17.82 7.91 -20.52
CA GLN A 224 16.89 8.85 -21.14
C GLN A 224 17.68 10.08 -21.58
N THR A 225 17.98 10.15 -22.87
CA THR A 225 18.54 11.35 -23.49
C THR A 225 17.49 12.44 -23.37
N LEU A 226 17.70 13.38 -22.44
CA LEU A 226 16.94 14.62 -22.36
C LEU A 226 17.05 15.31 -23.72
N GLN A 227 15.98 15.26 -24.51
CA GLN A 227 15.84 16.14 -25.66
C GLN A 227 15.60 17.54 -25.10
N HIS A 228 16.63 18.38 -25.25
CA HIS A 228 16.63 19.80 -24.95
C HIS A 228 15.52 20.58 -25.67
#